data_AF-A0A517TJS7-F1
#
_entry.id   AF-A0A517TJS7-F1
#
_cell.length_a   1.000
_cell.length_b   1.000
_cell.length_c   1.000
_cell.angle_alpha   90.00
_cell.angle_beta   90.00
_cell.angle_gamma   90.00
#
_symmetry.space_group_name_H-M   'P 1'
#
loop_
_entity.id
_entity.type
_entity.pdbx_description
1 polymer ?
#
loop_
_entity_poly.entity_id
_entity_poly.type
_entity_poly.pdbx_seq_one_letter_code
_entity_poly.pdbx_strand_id
1 'polypeptide(L)'
;MIHRMLAASALALSLSLTGTTAMAVSYASGVRNVGGSMYEFVLNDDASNVVIQRTGESALNLGALTPGRHTFDLGAASAFDIEVSSVNPSGWSEIGDTSNPFTWFERPNGIAVNSDPSSPFFGTIYVANATTSNVTVPGARTMGDGIYALTADSKGLNPATFAEIIDPNDTSSVAAPGWTVGGSTFSPWGISFDEANNLIVQDYSGANGGIKYASPDLQTGGLLLAGEGGPALGDTGVNHGSTMSDVTATGSVGNGLTLWAIDQDLQSDSGGLGGNGAAADGSHLWRWDVGNATEYAGAANLVINATNIPTAANGERSFLNLNNIDVIADAAYSADNDLWYITQRRASGNEAGLLVLQADGVDGNSPTIEFSTLDWTVDNGYDGYPFEFDFITSDILRWASKVELSADGSELYVTRSNVEAENPEGASDTFNPLLGLESDVNGDVLVIPLDENGIPEITIDDQGDADPNNDQITNWESIDLQGGNAGSRSNVKIDAAGNLYATTNSNEVFQIFSPGGSNKATYSNDAALTAGAFTVEELILIDGDYNGDGLVDAADYTIYRDTLGDTVSVGSGADGNGNGVIDAGDYTVWQTNYGATASSLATAVPEPSALLMAIVGFGALASRRR
;
A
#
# COMPACT_ATOMS: atom_id res chain seq x y z
N MET A 1 -6.98 55.10 8.67
CA MET A 1 -5.93 54.99 7.65
C MET A 1 -5.30 53.61 7.84
N ILE A 2 -5.78 52.48 7.33
CA ILE A 2 -6.07 52.04 5.95
C ILE A 2 -5.02 52.52 4.95
N HIS A 3 -4.15 51.59 4.52
CA HIS A 3 -3.79 51.13 3.14
C HIS A 3 -2.60 50.12 3.28
N ARG A 4 -2.76 48.80 3.02
CA ARG A 4 -2.64 48.07 1.72
C ARG A 4 -1.19 48.07 1.19
N MET A 5 -0.50 47.01 0.70
CA MET A 5 -0.74 45.67 0.08
C MET A 5 0.63 44.92 0.13
N LEU A 6 0.82 43.61 -0.03
CA LEU A 6 0.20 42.60 -0.89
C LEU A 6 -0.02 41.28 -0.12
N ALA A 7 -1.21 40.69 -0.32
CA ALA A 7 -1.52 39.31 -0.02
C ALA A 7 -1.39 38.50 -1.33
N ALA A 8 -0.70 37.38 -1.29
CA ALA A 8 -0.82 36.34 -2.30
C ALA A 8 -2.07 35.52 -1.97
N SER A 9 -3.01 35.46 -2.91
CA SER A 9 -4.29 34.77 -2.76
C SER A 9 -4.08 33.25 -2.82
N ALA A 10 -4.11 32.58 -1.68
CA ALA A 10 -4.40 31.15 -1.62
C ALA A 10 -5.92 30.99 -1.77
N LEU A 11 -6.35 30.42 -2.89
CA LEU A 11 -7.73 29.98 -3.06
C LEU A 11 -7.81 28.58 -2.45
N ALA A 12 -8.17 28.50 -1.17
CA ALA A 12 -8.48 27.24 -0.52
C ALA A 12 -9.71 26.64 -1.20
N LEU A 13 -9.49 25.57 -1.96
CA LEU A 13 -10.54 24.72 -2.49
C LEU A 13 -10.91 23.76 -1.36
N SER A 14 -12.01 24.02 -0.66
CA SER A 14 -12.57 23.07 0.31
C SER A 14 -13.14 21.89 -0.47
N LEU A 15 -12.34 20.83 -0.59
CA LEU A 15 -12.75 19.52 -1.09
C LEU A 15 -13.51 18.86 0.07
N SER A 16 -14.83 18.74 -0.03
CA SER A 16 -15.58 17.90 0.90
C SER A 16 -15.41 16.45 0.47
N LEU A 17 -14.41 15.76 1.02
CA LEU A 17 -14.32 14.30 0.95
C LEU A 17 -15.37 13.72 1.90
N THR A 18 -16.47 13.20 1.35
CA THR A 18 -17.17 12.10 2.01
C THR A 18 -16.67 10.84 1.32
N GLY A 19 -15.54 10.31 1.79
CA GLY A 19 -14.97 9.05 1.33
C GLY A 19 -15.76 7.90 1.92
N THR A 20 -16.49 7.18 1.10
CA THR A 20 -16.72 5.75 1.33
C THR A 20 -15.91 5.04 0.26
N THR A 21 -15.09 4.11 0.71
CA THR A 21 -14.11 3.34 -0.06
C THR A 21 -14.81 2.55 -1.17
N ALA A 22 -14.27 2.64 -2.39
CA ALA A 22 -14.59 1.68 -3.44
C ALA A 22 -13.33 0.83 -3.63
N MET A 23 -13.26 -0.30 -2.92
CA MET A 23 -12.18 -1.27 -3.05
C MET A 23 -12.66 -2.43 -3.92
N ALA A 24 -11.85 -2.82 -4.90
CA ALA A 24 -12.11 -3.92 -5.79
C ALA A 24 -11.24 -5.12 -5.45
N VAL A 25 -11.88 -6.28 -5.39
CA VAL A 25 -11.20 -7.56 -5.18
C VAL A 25 -10.51 -7.97 -6.47
N SER A 26 -11.26 -7.99 -7.56
CA SER A 26 -10.81 -8.50 -8.85
C SER A 26 -10.76 -7.37 -9.88
N TYR A 27 -9.64 -7.24 -10.58
CA TYR A 27 -9.45 -6.20 -11.59
C TYR A 27 -8.54 -6.67 -12.72
N ALA A 28 -8.73 -6.04 -13.89
CA ALA A 28 -7.90 -6.27 -15.05
C ALA A 28 -6.67 -5.37 -15.04
N SER A 29 -5.51 -5.97 -15.29
CA SER A 29 -4.20 -5.32 -15.30
C SER A 29 -3.34 -5.83 -16.47
N GLY A 30 -2.11 -5.33 -16.63
CA GLY A 30 -1.18 -5.80 -17.67
C GLY A 30 -1.73 -5.72 -19.10
N VAL A 31 -2.64 -4.77 -19.36
CA VAL A 31 -3.42 -4.69 -20.59
C VAL A 31 -2.53 -4.29 -21.76
N ARG A 32 -2.45 -5.14 -22.80
CA ARG A 32 -1.60 -4.86 -23.96
C ARG A 32 -2.08 -5.48 -25.26
N ASN A 33 -1.69 -4.86 -26.38
CA ASN A 33 -1.90 -5.41 -27.71
C ASN A 33 -0.87 -6.51 -27.98
N VAL A 34 -1.33 -7.73 -28.26
CA VAL A 34 -0.48 -8.90 -28.54
C VAL A 34 -0.39 -9.23 -30.04
N GLY A 35 -1.00 -8.42 -30.89
CA GLY A 35 -0.90 -8.48 -32.34
C GLY A 35 -2.25 -8.27 -33.04
N GLY A 36 -2.27 -7.39 -34.04
CA GLY A 36 -3.49 -7.08 -34.78
C GLY A 36 -4.54 -6.44 -33.87
N SER A 37 -5.75 -7.01 -33.85
CA SER A 37 -6.85 -6.60 -32.97
C SER A 37 -6.89 -7.38 -31.65
N MET A 38 -5.95 -8.29 -31.40
CA MET A 38 -5.92 -9.08 -30.18
C MET A 38 -5.27 -8.31 -29.03
N TYR A 39 -5.98 -8.28 -27.91
CA TYR A 39 -5.52 -7.73 -26.65
C TYR A 39 -5.46 -8.84 -25.59
N GLU A 40 -4.56 -8.66 -24.63
CA GLU A 40 -4.44 -9.47 -23.42
C GLU A 40 -4.65 -8.58 -22.19
N PHE A 41 -5.17 -9.15 -21.12
CA PHE A 41 -5.12 -8.61 -19.76
C PHE A 41 -4.81 -9.74 -18.75
N VAL A 42 -4.35 -9.36 -17.57
CA VAL A 42 -4.18 -10.26 -16.43
C VAL A 42 -5.28 -9.95 -15.41
N LEU A 43 -6.00 -10.98 -14.99
CA LEU A 43 -6.94 -10.92 -13.89
C LEU A 43 -6.24 -11.41 -12.61
N ASN A 44 -6.28 -10.62 -11.54
CA ASN A 44 -5.60 -10.92 -10.26
C ASN A 44 -6.32 -11.97 -9.41
N ASP A 45 -7.67 -11.96 -9.41
CA ASP A 45 -8.51 -12.86 -8.63
C ASP A 45 -9.76 -13.33 -9.39
N ASP A 46 -10.53 -14.28 -8.85
CA ASP A 46 -11.77 -14.77 -9.45
C ASP A 46 -12.76 -13.61 -9.71
N ALA A 47 -13.30 -13.52 -10.92
CA ALA A 47 -14.32 -12.54 -11.29
C ALA A 47 -15.66 -13.23 -11.55
N SER A 48 -16.73 -12.71 -10.96
CA SER A 48 -18.10 -13.17 -11.17
C SER A 48 -18.53 -12.94 -12.62
N ASN A 49 -18.09 -11.84 -13.22
CA ASN A 49 -18.27 -11.57 -14.64
C ASN A 49 -17.19 -10.62 -15.19
N VAL A 50 -16.78 -10.83 -16.43
CA VAL A 50 -15.92 -9.91 -17.18
C VAL A 50 -16.56 -9.52 -18.51
N VAL A 51 -16.74 -8.22 -18.71
CA VAL A 51 -17.32 -7.66 -19.94
C VAL A 51 -16.33 -6.71 -20.60
N ILE A 52 -16.09 -6.91 -21.89
CA ILE A 52 -15.35 -5.97 -22.72
C ILE A 52 -16.33 -5.07 -23.45
N GLN A 53 -16.49 -3.84 -22.97
CA GLN A 53 -17.20 -2.81 -23.71
C GLN A 53 -16.34 -2.37 -24.89
N ARG A 54 -16.89 -2.39 -26.10
CA ARG A 54 -16.14 -2.06 -27.32
C ARG A 54 -16.80 -0.90 -28.04
N THR A 55 -16.12 0.25 -28.09
CA THR A 55 -16.70 1.46 -28.68
C THR A 55 -16.92 1.28 -30.18
N GLY A 56 -18.19 1.27 -30.60
CA GLY A 56 -18.60 1.09 -31.99
C GLY A 56 -18.83 -0.36 -32.42
N GLU A 57 -18.66 -1.32 -31.51
CA GLU A 57 -18.91 -2.75 -31.70
C GLU A 57 -19.87 -3.25 -30.60
N SER A 58 -20.34 -4.50 -30.71
CA SER A 58 -21.07 -5.12 -29.59
C SER A 58 -20.12 -5.47 -28.45
N ALA A 59 -20.57 -5.37 -27.20
CA ALA A 59 -19.80 -5.83 -26.06
C ALA A 59 -19.49 -7.33 -26.15
N LEU A 60 -18.36 -7.75 -25.60
CA LEU A 60 -18.01 -9.16 -25.40
C LEU A 60 -18.20 -9.50 -23.94
N ASN A 61 -19.23 -10.29 -23.62
CA ASN A 61 -19.37 -10.87 -22.30
C ASN A 61 -18.54 -12.17 -22.26
N LEU A 62 -17.49 -12.18 -21.45
CA LEU A 62 -16.60 -13.32 -21.25
C LEU A 62 -17.09 -14.27 -20.15
N GLY A 63 -18.09 -13.85 -19.36
CA GLY A 63 -18.62 -14.57 -18.22
C GLY A 63 -17.67 -14.53 -17.02
N ALA A 64 -17.91 -15.44 -16.08
CA ALA A 64 -17.01 -15.66 -14.95
C ALA A 64 -15.63 -16.15 -15.43
N LEU A 65 -14.57 -15.57 -14.88
CA LEU A 65 -13.18 -15.90 -15.21
C LEU A 65 -12.38 -16.13 -13.93
N THR A 66 -11.43 -17.06 -13.99
CA THR A 66 -10.47 -17.33 -12.92
C THR A 66 -9.21 -16.45 -13.08
N PRO A 67 -8.38 -16.27 -12.03
CA PRO A 67 -7.13 -15.53 -12.14
C PRO A 67 -6.26 -16.02 -13.30
N GLY A 68 -5.56 -15.08 -13.95
CA GLY A 68 -4.64 -15.40 -15.04
C GLY A 68 -4.74 -14.49 -16.26
N ARG A 69 -3.98 -14.85 -17.30
CA ARG A 69 -3.95 -14.15 -18.59
C ARG A 69 -5.16 -14.53 -19.45
N HIS A 70 -5.88 -13.51 -19.90
CA HIS A 70 -7.05 -13.64 -20.76
C HIS A 70 -6.88 -12.79 -22.02
N THR A 71 -7.51 -13.20 -23.12
CA THR A 71 -7.42 -12.47 -24.39
C THR A 71 -8.79 -12.19 -24.97
N PHE A 72 -8.89 -11.09 -25.71
CA PHE A 72 -10.09 -10.74 -26.46
C PHE A 72 -9.73 -10.07 -27.79
N ASP A 73 -10.67 -10.13 -28.74
CA ASP A 73 -10.55 -9.48 -30.04
C ASP A 73 -11.30 -8.13 -30.02
N LEU A 74 -10.54 -7.04 -30.16
CA LEU A 74 -11.09 -5.69 -30.24
C LEU A 74 -11.96 -5.50 -31.50
N GLY A 75 -11.72 -6.28 -32.56
CA GLY A 75 -12.39 -6.13 -33.85
C GLY A 75 -12.08 -4.77 -34.48
N ALA A 76 -13.12 -4.04 -34.90
CA ALA A 76 -12.99 -2.71 -35.48
C ALA A 76 -13.26 -1.57 -34.48
N ALA A 77 -13.39 -1.87 -33.18
CA ALA A 77 -13.65 -0.87 -32.16
C ALA A 77 -12.45 0.07 -31.97
N SER A 78 -12.73 1.33 -31.64
CA SER A 78 -11.70 2.36 -31.47
C SER A 78 -11.18 2.50 -30.04
N ALA A 79 -11.92 2.00 -29.06
CA ALA A 79 -11.64 2.08 -27.63
C ALA A 79 -12.34 0.90 -26.95
N PHE A 80 -11.92 0.57 -25.73
CA PHE A 80 -12.56 -0.47 -24.95
C PHE A 80 -12.46 -0.21 -23.45
N ASP A 81 -13.44 -0.74 -22.71
CA ASP A 81 -13.38 -0.87 -21.26
C ASP A 81 -13.40 -2.35 -20.90
N ILE A 82 -12.58 -2.75 -19.94
CA ILE A 82 -12.61 -4.07 -19.31
C ILE A 82 -13.29 -3.88 -17.96
N GLU A 83 -14.55 -4.29 -17.89
CA GLU A 83 -15.37 -4.25 -16.68
C GLU A 83 -15.27 -5.62 -15.98
N VAL A 84 -14.68 -5.63 -14.79
CA VAL A 84 -14.52 -6.81 -13.94
C VAL A 84 -15.42 -6.66 -12.74
N SER A 85 -16.44 -7.52 -12.63
CA SER A 85 -17.35 -7.53 -11.49
C SER A 85 -17.01 -8.69 -10.56
N SER A 86 -16.98 -8.41 -9.26
CA SER A 86 -16.75 -9.41 -8.22
C SER A 86 -17.80 -9.28 -7.12
N VAL A 87 -18.22 -10.42 -6.58
CA VAL A 87 -19.18 -10.53 -5.47
C VAL A 87 -18.57 -11.48 -4.44
N ASN A 88 -17.88 -10.90 -3.46
CA ASN A 88 -17.22 -11.62 -2.39
C ASN A 88 -17.78 -11.22 -1.02
N PRO A 89 -17.72 -12.10 0.00
CA PRO A 89 -17.99 -11.71 1.38
C PRO A 89 -17.10 -10.51 1.76
N SER A 90 -17.64 -9.55 2.51
CA SER A 90 -16.84 -8.45 3.07
C SER A 90 -15.90 -8.96 4.15
N GLY A 91 -14.73 -8.34 4.23
CA GLY A 91 -13.66 -8.67 5.17
C GLY A 91 -12.42 -9.21 4.47
N TRP A 92 -11.26 -9.02 5.11
CA TRP A 92 -9.99 -9.41 4.54
C TRP A 92 -9.86 -10.92 4.38
N SER A 93 -9.55 -11.36 3.16
CA SER A 93 -9.21 -12.75 2.85
C SER A 93 -7.96 -12.81 1.98
N GLU A 94 -7.09 -13.77 2.27
CA GLU A 94 -5.95 -14.07 1.39
C GLU A 94 -6.47 -14.59 0.04
N ILE A 95 -5.93 -14.04 -1.05
CA ILE A 95 -6.25 -14.41 -2.43
C ILE A 95 -5.03 -15.02 -3.12
N GLY A 96 -5.28 -15.85 -4.14
CA GLY A 96 -4.24 -16.54 -4.91
C GLY A 96 -3.92 -17.97 -4.43
N ASP A 97 -2.96 -18.60 -5.12
CA ASP A 97 -2.56 -19.99 -4.87
C ASP A 97 -1.41 -20.06 -3.87
N THR A 98 -1.68 -20.47 -2.63
CA THR A 98 -0.65 -20.61 -1.57
C THR A 98 0.39 -21.69 -1.86
N SER A 99 0.16 -22.57 -2.86
CA SER A 99 1.14 -23.54 -3.34
C SER A 99 2.02 -23.01 -4.46
N ASN A 100 1.78 -21.78 -4.92
CA ASN A 100 2.51 -21.15 -6.01
C ASN A 100 3.97 -20.89 -5.60
N PRO A 101 4.97 -21.52 -6.23
CA PRO A 101 6.37 -21.33 -5.86
C PRO A 101 6.85 -19.89 -6.05
N PHE A 102 6.20 -19.09 -6.90
CA PHE A 102 6.57 -17.69 -7.14
C PHE A 102 6.28 -16.74 -5.97
N THR A 103 5.49 -17.17 -4.98
CA THR A 103 5.22 -16.40 -3.76
C THR A 103 6.25 -16.64 -2.66
N TRP A 104 7.19 -17.57 -2.86
CA TRP A 104 8.26 -17.86 -1.91
C TRP A 104 9.53 -17.11 -2.29
N PHE A 105 10.08 -16.35 -1.35
CA PHE A 105 11.31 -15.58 -1.49
C PHE A 105 12.33 -16.02 -0.45
N GLU A 106 13.61 -15.67 -0.60
CA GLU A 106 14.59 -15.92 0.47
C GLU A 106 14.55 -14.79 1.48
N ARG A 107 14.56 -13.52 1.06
CA ARG A 107 14.40 -12.37 1.97
C ARG A 107 13.69 -11.25 1.24
N PRO A 108 12.35 -11.22 1.26
CA PRO A 108 11.57 -10.21 0.55
C PRO A 108 11.59 -8.87 1.30
N ASN A 109 12.71 -8.14 1.21
CA ASN A 109 12.97 -6.89 1.95
C ASN A 109 12.21 -5.66 1.40
N GLY A 110 11.45 -5.80 0.32
CA GLY A 110 10.71 -4.70 -0.28
C GLY A 110 9.72 -5.20 -1.34
N ILE A 111 8.59 -4.51 -1.44
CA ILE A 111 7.56 -4.76 -2.45
C ILE A 111 7.17 -3.41 -3.03
N ALA A 112 6.80 -3.39 -4.31
CA ALA A 112 6.02 -2.32 -4.90
C ALA A 112 5.04 -2.88 -5.93
N VAL A 113 3.85 -2.28 -6.05
CA VAL A 113 2.85 -2.65 -7.06
C VAL A 113 2.60 -1.44 -7.95
N ASN A 114 2.74 -1.60 -9.26
CA ASN A 114 2.54 -0.50 -10.18
C ASN A 114 1.04 -0.16 -10.26
N SER A 115 0.66 1.02 -9.75
CA SER A 115 -0.73 1.48 -9.66
C SER A 115 -1.12 2.46 -10.78
N ASP A 116 -0.22 2.81 -11.71
CA ASP A 116 -0.51 3.73 -12.81
C ASP A 116 -1.20 2.99 -13.97
N PRO A 117 -2.50 3.21 -14.22
CA PRO A 117 -3.23 2.53 -15.28
C PRO A 117 -2.78 2.95 -16.68
N SER A 118 -2.07 4.07 -16.83
CA SER A 118 -1.50 4.47 -18.11
C SER A 118 -0.22 3.71 -18.46
N SER A 119 0.39 3.04 -17.49
CA SER A 119 1.58 2.21 -17.64
C SER A 119 1.23 0.84 -18.22
N PRO A 120 1.99 0.30 -19.18
CA PRO A 120 1.86 -1.10 -19.60
C PRO A 120 2.23 -2.09 -18.47
N PHE A 121 2.81 -1.59 -17.39
CA PHE A 121 3.16 -2.34 -16.19
C PHE A 121 2.08 -2.27 -15.10
N PHE A 122 0.94 -1.63 -15.33
CA PHE A 122 -0.16 -1.58 -14.37
C PHE A 122 -0.47 -2.98 -13.79
N GLY A 123 -0.49 -3.11 -12.47
CA GLY A 123 -0.65 -4.36 -11.71
C GLY A 123 0.58 -5.27 -11.66
N THR A 124 1.73 -4.85 -12.20
CA THR A 124 3.00 -5.58 -12.03
C THR A 124 3.51 -5.40 -10.61
N ILE A 125 3.86 -6.51 -9.98
CA ILE A 125 4.40 -6.57 -8.63
C ILE A 125 5.92 -6.71 -8.74
N TYR A 126 6.66 -5.92 -7.97
CA TYR A 126 8.11 -5.99 -7.88
C TYR A 126 8.50 -6.36 -6.45
N VAL A 127 9.35 -7.38 -6.30
CA VAL A 127 9.82 -7.85 -5.00
C VAL A 127 11.35 -7.81 -4.95
N ALA A 128 11.87 -7.10 -3.97
CA ALA A 128 13.29 -7.05 -3.64
C ALA A 128 13.67 -8.28 -2.82
N ASN A 129 14.62 -9.07 -3.30
CA ASN A 129 15.13 -10.24 -2.62
C ASN A 129 16.62 -10.10 -2.32
N ALA A 130 17.01 -10.38 -1.07
CA ALA A 130 18.40 -10.40 -0.63
C ALA A 130 18.84 -11.79 -0.14
N THR A 131 20.10 -12.15 -0.32
CA THR A 131 20.72 -13.42 0.07
C THR A 131 22.19 -13.22 0.44
N THR A 132 22.69 -14.04 1.38
CA THR A 132 24.12 -14.04 1.76
C THR A 132 24.83 -15.36 1.47
N SER A 133 24.09 -16.42 1.14
CA SER A 133 24.54 -17.73 0.62
C SER A 133 23.41 -18.75 0.80
N ASN A 134 22.61 -19.00 -0.26
CA ASN A 134 21.65 -20.10 -0.43
C ASN A 134 20.97 -20.60 0.86
N VAL A 135 20.04 -19.83 1.43
CA VAL A 135 19.12 -20.40 2.42
C VAL A 135 18.11 -21.29 1.69
N THR A 136 18.00 -22.55 2.15
CA THR A 136 16.99 -23.49 1.66
C THR A 136 15.80 -23.44 2.61
N VAL A 137 14.83 -22.57 2.33
CA VAL A 137 13.49 -22.69 2.92
C VAL A 137 12.85 -23.95 2.35
N PRO A 138 12.06 -24.70 3.12
CA PRO A 138 11.20 -25.74 2.55
C PRO A 138 10.27 -25.14 1.48
N GLY A 139 10.48 -25.46 0.20
CA GLY A 139 9.74 -24.87 -0.92
C GLY A 139 10.40 -23.66 -1.59
N ALA A 140 11.56 -23.20 -1.09
CA ALA A 140 12.30 -22.07 -1.66
C ALA A 140 12.76 -22.32 -3.09
N ARG A 141 12.62 -21.26 -3.89
CA ARG A 141 13.26 -21.10 -5.18
C ARG A 141 14.75 -20.88 -4.97
N THR A 142 15.57 -21.38 -5.89
CA THR A 142 16.98 -20.94 -5.98
C THR A 142 16.97 -19.52 -6.52
N MET A 143 17.30 -18.55 -5.67
CA MET A 143 17.22 -17.12 -5.98
C MET A 143 18.55 -16.43 -5.68
N GLY A 144 18.88 -15.41 -6.47
CA GLY A 144 19.95 -14.47 -6.19
C GLY A 144 19.45 -13.15 -5.62
N ASP A 145 20.38 -12.25 -5.32
CA ASP A 145 20.11 -10.86 -4.95
C ASP A 145 19.50 -10.09 -6.13
N GLY A 146 18.43 -9.33 -5.91
CA GLY A 146 17.92 -8.37 -6.90
C GLY A 146 16.41 -8.18 -6.84
N ILE A 147 15.86 -7.66 -7.94
CA ILE A 147 14.43 -7.37 -8.08
C ILE A 147 13.81 -8.40 -9.02
N TYR A 148 12.68 -8.96 -8.59
CA TYR A 148 11.88 -9.93 -9.32
C TYR A 148 10.52 -9.32 -9.62
N ALA A 149 10.03 -9.53 -10.84
CA ALA A 149 8.70 -9.06 -11.25
C ALA A 149 7.70 -10.24 -11.30
N LEU A 150 6.48 -10.00 -10.85
CA LEU A 150 5.34 -10.89 -10.96
C LEU A 150 4.17 -10.16 -11.65
N THR A 151 3.35 -10.90 -12.38
CA THR A 151 2.02 -10.43 -12.78
C THR A 151 1.04 -10.44 -11.61
N ALA A 152 -0.09 -9.75 -11.72
CA ALA A 152 -1.07 -9.60 -10.63
C ALA A 152 -1.65 -10.95 -10.12
N ASP A 153 -1.66 -11.99 -10.95
CA ASP A 153 -1.99 -13.39 -10.59
C ASP A 153 -0.80 -14.17 -9.98
N SER A 154 0.23 -13.45 -9.52
CA SER A 154 1.44 -13.96 -8.86
C SER A 154 2.30 -14.90 -9.71
N LYS A 155 2.33 -14.76 -11.04
CA LYS A 155 3.23 -15.55 -11.91
C LYS A 155 4.51 -14.79 -12.22
N GLY A 156 5.62 -15.52 -12.35
CA GLY A 156 6.90 -14.91 -12.71
C GLY A 156 6.83 -14.17 -14.05
N LEU A 157 7.38 -12.96 -14.10
CA LEU A 157 7.35 -12.09 -15.26
C LEU A 157 8.76 -11.67 -15.67
N ASN A 158 9.05 -11.77 -16.97
CA ASN A 158 10.14 -11.01 -17.58
C ASN A 158 9.56 -9.67 -18.08
N PRO A 159 9.79 -8.54 -17.39
CA PRO A 159 9.09 -7.30 -17.69
C PRO A 159 9.58 -6.64 -19.00
N ALA A 160 10.77 -6.98 -19.49
CA ALA A 160 11.27 -6.49 -20.78
C ALA A 160 10.55 -7.10 -21.99
N THR A 161 10.00 -8.30 -21.83
CA THR A 161 9.35 -9.05 -22.91
C THR A 161 7.89 -9.39 -22.64
N PHE A 162 7.43 -9.13 -21.41
CA PHE A 162 6.16 -9.58 -20.84
C PHE A 162 5.94 -11.09 -20.85
N ALA A 163 7.00 -11.87 -21.09
CA ALA A 163 6.95 -13.32 -21.10
C ALA A 163 6.81 -13.86 -19.67
N GLU A 164 5.98 -14.88 -19.52
CA GLU A 164 5.88 -15.63 -18.27
C GLU A 164 7.16 -16.45 -18.03
N ILE A 165 7.65 -16.42 -16.80
CA ILE A 165 8.74 -17.25 -16.32
C ILE A 165 8.12 -18.53 -15.76
N ILE A 166 8.45 -19.67 -16.36
CA ILE A 166 7.86 -20.97 -16.00
C ILE A 166 8.68 -21.69 -14.93
N ASP A 167 10.01 -21.59 -14.97
CA ASP A 167 10.87 -22.19 -13.95
C ASP A 167 11.04 -21.19 -12.79
N PRO A 168 10.48 -21.47 -11.60
CA PRO A 168 10.64 -20.59 -10.46
C PRO A 168 12.11 -20.43 -10.02
N ASN A 169 13.01 -21.34 -10.41
CA ASN A 169 14.44 -21.23 -10.13
C ASN A 169 15.23 -20.47 -11.22
N ASP A 170 14.54 -19.88 -12.20
CA ASP A 170 15.19 -19.12 -13.26
C ASP A 170 15.72 -17.77 -12.76
N THR A 171 17.02 -17.75 -12.46
CA THR A 171 17.74 -16.54 -12.03
C THR A 171 18.13 -15.61 -13.19
N SER A 172 17.78 -15.92 -14.44
CA SER A 172 18.11 -15.06 -15.60
C SER A 172 17.28 -13.76 -15.65
N SER A 173 16.23 -13.69 -14.83
CA SER A 173 15.33 -12.54 -14.68
C SER A 173 15.71 -11.56 -13.56
N VAL A 174 16.81 -11.82 -12.85
CA VAL A 174 17.32 -10.95 -11.78
C VAL A 174 17.81 -9.64 -12.37
N ALA A 175 17.17 -8.52 -12.01
CA ALA A 175 17.42 -7.26 -12.67
C ALA A 175 17.69 -6.12 -11.68
N ALA A 176 18.96 -5.75 -11.60
CA ALA A 176 19.46 -4.51 -11.03
C ALA A 176 20.41 -3.88 -12.07
N PRO A 177 19.89 -3.27 -13.15
CA PRO A 177 20.76 -2.69 -14.16
C PRO A 177 21.50 -1.49 -13.57
N GLY A 178 22.83 -1.56 -13.56
CA GLY A 178 23.68 -0.39 -13.31
C GLY A 178 24.03 -0.09 -11.85
N TRP A 179 23.79 -1.02 -10.91
CA TRP A 179 24.20 -0.89 -9.50
C TRP A 179 24.57 -2.24 -8.87
N THR A 180 25.32 -2.20 -7.78
CA THR A 180 25.84 -3.41 -7.13
C THR A 180 24.78 -4.03 -6.23
N VAL A 181 24.56 -5.33 -6.42
CA VAL A 181 23.85 -6.22 -5.50
C VAL A 181 24.82 -7.33 -5.08
N GLY A 182 24.87 -7.66 -3.78
CA GLY A 182 25.73 -8.76 -3.35
C GLY A 182 26.07 -8.83 -1.87
N GLY A 183 25.88 -10.02 -1.29
CA GLY A 183 26.55 -10.44 -0.05
C GLY A 183 26.05 -9.74 1.22
N SER A 184 24.83 -9.22 1.20
CA SER A 184 24.17 -8.59 2.34
C SER A 184 22.74 -9.10 2.45
N THR A 185 22.22 -9.21 3.67
CA THR A 185 20.80 -9.50 3.90
C THR A 185 19.91 -8.25 3.80
N PHE A 186 20.46 -7.10 3.42
CA PHE A 186 19.82 -5.79 3.41
C PHE A 186 19.97 -5.05 2.06
N SER A 187 20.32 -5.77 1.00
CA SER A 187 20.54 -5.21 -0.34
C SER A 187 19.92 -6.14 -1.37
N PRO A 188 18.91 -5.71 -2.13
CA PRO A 188 18.16 -4.45 -2.01
C PRO A 188 17.25 -4.37 -0.76
N TRP A 189 16.77 -3.16 -0.43
CA TRP A 189 15.89 -2.87 0.71
C TRP A 189 14.82 -1.83 0.35
N GLY A 190 13.53 -2.17 0.44
CA GLY A 190 12.47 -1.22 0.08
C GLY A 190 12.41 -0.91 -1.43
N ILE A 191 11.18 -0.78 -1.94
CA ILE A 191 10.93 -0.36 -3.32
C ILE A 191 9.76 0.62 -3.27
N SER A 192 9.88 1.73 -3.97
CA SER A 192 8.80 2.66 -4.28
C SER A 192 8.86 3.08 -5.74
N PHE A 193 7.98 3.99 -6.15
CA PHE A 193 7.96 4.54 -7.51
C PHE A 193 8.16 6.06 -7.51
N ASP A 194 8.73 6.58 -8.60
CA ASP A 194 8.58 7.98 -8.97
C ASP A 194 7.32 8.21 -9.83
N GLU A 195 7.03 9.47 -10.18
CA GLU A 195 5.84 9.84 -10.97
C GLU A 195 5.87 9.31 -12.42
N ALA A 196 7.00 8.76 -12.89
CA ALA A 196 7.13 8.13 -14.20
C ALA A 196 7.19 6.59 -14.11
N ASN A 197 6.87 6.03 -12.94
CA ASN A 197 6.91 4.60 -12.63
C ASN A 197 8.31 3.98 -12.61
N ASN A 198 9.39 4.77 -12.57
CA ASN A 198 10.70 4.20 -12.30
C ASN A 198 10.70 3.68 -10.86
N LEU A 199 11.25 2.48 -10.67
CA LEU A 199 11.45 1.93 -9.35
C LEU A 199 12.53 2.75 -8.67
N ILE A 200 12.23 3.25 -7.47
CA ILE A 200 13.18 3.84 -6.56
C ILE A 200 13.50 2.77 -5.52
N VAL A 201 14.76 2.39 -5.46
CA VAL A 201 15.21 1.22 -4.70
C VAL A 201 16.16 1.70 -3.64
N GLN A 202 15.80 1.45 -2.40
CA GLN A 202 16.65 1.78 -1.27
C GLN A 202 17.59 0.60 -0.95
N ASP A 203 18.62 0.88 -0.17
CA ASP A 203 19.57 -0.11 0.27
C ASP A 203 20.09 0.26 1.66
N TYR A 204 19.82 -0.62 2.62
CA TYR A 204 20.21 -0.48 4.03
C TYR A 204 21.55 -1.19 4.31
N SER A 205 22.27 -1.64 3.28
CA SER A 205 23.56 -2.29 3.46
C SER A 205 24.72 -1.31 3.56
N GLY A 206 25.53 -1.41 4.61
CA GLY A 206 26.73 -0.57 4.71
C GLY A 206 27.79 -0.77 3.61
N ALA A 207 27.72 -1.83 2.78
CA ALA A 207 28.73 -2.08 1.73
C ALA A 207 28.27 -1.66 0.32
N ASN A 208 26.97 -1.78 0.02
CA ASN A 208 26.39 -1.47 -1.29
C ASN A 208 25.29 -0.40 -1.19
N GLY A 209 25.12 0.22 -0.02
CA GLY A 209 23.96 1.05 0.30
C GLY A 209 23.95 2.40 -0.42
N GLY A 210 22.75 2.96 -0.53
CA GLY A 210 22.44 4.15 -1.30
C GLY A 210 21.00 4.09 -1.82
N ILE A 211 20.54 5.17 -2.45
CA ILE A 211 19.26 5.18 -3.18
C ILE A 211 19.56 5.04 -4.67
N LYS A 212 18.87 4.10 -5.31
CA LYS A 212 19.10 3.62 -6.67
C LYS A 212 17.81 3.71 -7.46
N TYR A 213 17.88 3.53 -8.78
CA TYR A 213 16.69 3.44 -9.61
C TYR A 213 16.80 2.34 -10.66
N ALA A 214 15.65 1.86 -11.12
CA ALA A 214 15.50 1.00 -12.29
C ALA A 214 14.25 1.38 -13.08
N SER A 215 14.28 1.23 -14.40
CA SER A 215 13.09 1.35 -15.24
C SER A 215 12.11 0.20 -14.94
N PRO A 216 10.79 0.37 -15.16
CA PRO A 216 9.81 -0.70 -14.90
C PRO A 216 10.08 -2.02 -15.65
N ASP A 217 10.70 -1.93 -16.84
CA ASP A 217 11.13 -3.10 -17.64
C ASP A 217 12.43 -3.76 -17.14
N LEU A 218 13.01 -3.18 -16.09
CA LEU A 218 14.28 -3.53 -15.45
C LEU A 218 15.47 -3.63 -16.43
N GLN A 219 15.43 -2.91 -17.55
CA GLN A 219 16.51 -2.88 -18.54
C GLN A 219 17.53 -1.77 -18.30
N THR A 220 17.11 -0.68 -17.67
CA THR A 220 17.96 0.48 -17.40
C THR A 220 17.86 0.88 -15.94
N GLY A 221 18.90 1.49 -15.40
CA GLY A 221 18.98 1.85 -13.99
C GLY A 221 20.35 2.41 -13.65
N GLY A 222 20.52 2.75 -12.37
CA GLY A 222 21.76 3.30 -11.86
C GLY A 222 21.62 3.80 -10.42
N LEU A 223 22.66 4.49 -9.96
CA LEU A 223 22.64 5.19 -8.69
C LEU A 223 21.83 6.47 -8.82
N LEU A 224 20.94 6.72 -7.87
CA LEU A 224 20.16 7.96 -7.84
C LEU A 224 20.84 8.99 -6.95
N LEU A 225 21.22 8.60 -5.74
CA LEU A 225 22.25 9.27 -4.95
C LEU A 225 23.60 8.68 -5.34
N ALA A 226 24.58 9.53 -5.63
CA ALA A 226 25.89 9.12 -6.10
C ALA A 226 26.63 8.33 -5.01
N GLY A 227 27.47 7.36 -5.40
CA GLY A 227 28.23 6.55 -4.46
C GLY A 227 27.48 5.33 -3.94
N GLU A 228 28.23 4.28 -3.61
CA GLU A 228 27.72 3.06 -2.98
C GLU A 228 28.51 2.77 -1.72
N GLY A 229 27.80 2.32 -0.68
CA GLY A 229 28.36 1.95 0.61
C GLY A 229 27.99 2.93 1.71
N GLY A 230 28.52 2.65 2.89
CA GLY A 230 28.34 3.47 4.07
C GLY A 230 29.39 4.58 4.14
N PRO A 231 29.12 5.60 4.97
CA PRO A 231 30.02 6.72 5.18
C PRO A 231 31.41 6.29 5.66
N ALA A 232 32.44 6.73 4.94
CA ALA A 232 33.84 6.55 5.36
C ALA A 232 34.38 7.82 6.04
N LEU A 233 35.39 7.68 6.92
CA LEU A 233 36.06 8.84 7.52
C LEU A 233 36.61 9.78 6.44
N GLY A 234 36.09 11.02 6.39
CA GLY A 234 36.48 12.04 5.41
C GLY A 234 35.65 12.07 4.13
N ASP A 235 34.58 11.28 4.06
CA ASP A 235 33.57 11.35 3.01
C ASP A 235 32.73 12.64 3.17
N THR A 236 32.29 13.20 2.05
CA THR A 236 31.58 14.49 1.94
C THR A 236 30.06 14.34 2.06
N GLY A 237 29.59 13.24 2.66
CA GLY A 237 28.15 12.93 2.77
C GLY A 237 27.52 12.49 1.45
N VAL A 238 28.30 11.80 0.61
CA VAL A 238 27.82 11.27 -0.68
C VAL A 238 27.38 9.82 -0.53
N ASN A 239 28.00 9.01 0.33
CA ASN A 239 27.58 7.63 0.56
C ASN A 239 26.50 7.53 1.65
N HIS A 240 25.43 6.79 1.37
CA HIS A 240 24.18 6.70 2.15
C HIS A 240 23.82 5.24 2.44
N GLY A 241 24.67 4.55 3.21
CA GLY A 241 24.66 3.10 3.36
C GLY A 241 23.51 2.52 4.19
N SER A 242 22.90 3.35 5.05
CA SER A 242 21.94 2.92 6.07
C SER A 242 20.62 3.71 5.95
N THR A 243 20.08 3.78 4.74
CA THR A 243 18.77 4.39 4.48
C THR A 243 17.68 3.34 4.68
N MET A 244 16.66 3.63 5.51
CA MET A 244 15.77 2.58 6.08
C MET A 244 14.28 2.65 5.72
N SER A 245 13.74 3.84 5.46
CA SER A 245 12.32 4.01 5.12
C SER A 245 12.09 3.92 3.62
N ASP A 246 10.95 3.40 3.20
CA ASP A 246 10.58 3.44 1.78
C ASP A 246 10.69 4.90 1.26
N VAL A 247 11.24 5.06 0.05
CA VAL A 247 11.60 6.39 -0.44
C VAL A 247 10.36 7.09 -0.96
N THR A 248 10.02 8.25 -0.39
CA THR A 248 9.00 9.12 -0.97
C THR A 248 9.63 9.94 -2.09
N ALA A 249 8.95 10.07 -3.23
CA ALA A 249 9.44 10.80 -4.39
C ALA A 249 8.37 11.71 -4.99
N THR A 250 8.79 12.87 -5.49
CA THR A 250 7.99 13.75 -6.36
C THR A 250 8.80 14.12 -7.59
N GLY A 251 8.16 14.29 -8.74
CA GLY A 251 8.84 14.31 -10.03
C GLY A 251 9.35 12.92 -10.44
N SER A 252 10.26 12.87 -11.40
CA SER A 252 10.81 11.61 -11.91
C SER A 252 12.29 11.68 -12.21
N VAL A 253 12.96 10.52 -12.24
CA VAL A 253 14.38 10.41 -12.54
C VAL A 253 14.72 11.16 -13.84
N GLY A 254 15.63 12.14 -13.75
CA GLY A 254 15.99 13.00 -14.87
C GLY A 254 15.05 14.20 -15.12
N ASN A 255 13.99 14.37 -14.33
CA ASN A 255 12.98 15.42 -14.50
C ASN A 255 12.42 15.91 -13.15
N GLY A 256 13.07 16.92 -12.57
CA GLY A 256 12.56 17.65 -11.41
C GLY A 256 12.39 16.82 -10.13
N LEU A 257 13.16 15.75 -9.97
CA LEU A 257 13.02 14.81 -8.87
C LEU A 257 13.37 15.42 -7.51
N THR A 258 12.56 15.12 -6.50
CA THR A 258 12.87 15.33 -5.08
C THR A 258 12.59 14.04 -4.33
N LEU A 259 13.46 13.68 -3.39
CA LEU A 259 13.39 12.43 -2.63
C LEU A 259 13.38 12.72 -1.14
N TRP A 260 12.71 11.85 -0.39
CA TRP A 260 12.74 11.82 1.07
C TRP A 260 12.93 10.41 1.58
N ALA A 261 13.78 10.27 2.59
CA ALA A 261 14.01 9.00 3.27
C ALA A 261 14.62 9.25 4.65
N ILE A 262 14.47 8.27 5.54
CA ILE A 262 15.20 8.22 6.79
C ILE A 262 16.62 7.72 6.50
N ASP A 263 17.61 8.49 6.93
CA ASP A 263 19.03 8.16 6.83
C ASP A 263 19.67 8.22 8.22
N GLN A 264 20.38 7.16 8.58
CA GLN A 264 21.09 6.99 9.85
C GLN A 264 22.56 7.46 9.81
N ASP A 265 23.10 7.66 8.62
CA ASP A 265 24.51 7.96 8.42
C ASP A 265 24.81 9.46 8.58
N LEU A 266 23.80 10.31 8.35
CA LEU A 266 23.92 11.77 8.35
C LEU A 266 23.69 12.38 9.75
N GLN A 267 24.54 13.33 10.14
CA GLN A 267 24.39 14.08 11.39
C GLN A 267 23.52 15.33 11.23
N SER A 268 22.66 15.59 12.23
CA SER A 268 21.76 16.75 12.24
C SER A 268 22.45 18.12 12.38
N ASP A 269 23.66 18.18 12.95
CA ASP A 269 24.26 19.44 13.40
C ASP A 269 25.25 20.10 12.42
N SER A 270 25.73 19.42 11.36
CA SER A 270 26.39 20.07 10.19
C SER A 270 27.00 19.07 9.18
N GLY A 271 26.16 18.38 8.40
CA GLY A 271 26.58 17.77 7.11
C GLY A 271 27.81 16.87 7.15
N GLY A 272 28.11 16.32 8.32
CA GLY A 272 29.25 15.47 8.60
C GLY A 272 28.77 14.07 8.92
N LEU A 273 29.63 13.10 8.65
CA LEU A 273 29.40 11.71 8.99
C LEU A 273 29.95 11.48 10.40
N GLY A 274 29.16 10.87 11.27
CA GLY A 274 29.61 10.59 12.63
C GLY A 274 30.87 9.71 12.60
N GLY A 275 31.89 10.13 13.35
CA GLY A 275 33.15 9.40 13.38
C GLY A 275 32.90 7.94 13.75
N ASN A 276 33.44 7.03 12.94
CA ASN A 276 33.29 5.56 13.00
C ASN A 276 32.05 4.95 12.30
N GLY A 277 31.47 5.64 11.32
CA GLY A 277 30.52 5.02 10.37
C GLY A 277 29.08 4.92 10.87
N ALA A 278 28.69 5.79 11.81
CA ALA A 278 27.31 6.00 12.24
C ALA A 278 27.18 7.45 12.74
N ALA A 279 26.09 8.14 12.43
CA ALA A 279 25.80 9.42 13.06
C ALA A 279 25.72 9.23 14.59
N ALA A 280 26.44 10.06 15.35
CA ALA A 280 26.33 10.05 16.82
C ALA A 280 24.92 10.44 17.31
N ASP A 281 24.10 11.03 16.44
CA ASP A 281 22.84 11.68 16.80
C ASP A 281 21.60 10.96 16.23
N GLY A 282 21.74 9.74 15.70
CA GLY A 282 20.61 8.87 15.31
C GLY A 282 20.10 9.00 13.87
N SER A 283 18.87 8.56 13.64
CA SER A 283 18.21 8.51 12.32
C SER A 283 17.29 9.70 12.13
N HIS A 284 17.41 10.41 11.01
CA HIS A 284 16.62 11.61 10.73
C HIS A 284 15.94 11.50 9.38
N LEU A 285 14.85 12.25 9.19
CA LEU A 285 14.21 12.38 7.90
C LEU A 285 14.93 13.45 7.07
N TRP A 286 15.36 13.09 5.88
CA TRP A 286 16.11 13.94 4.97
C TRP A 286 15.40 14.11 3.64
N ARG A 287 15.74 15.21 2.96
CA ARG A 287 15.29 15.53 1.60
C ARG A 287 16.47 15.78 0.67
N TRP A 288 16.43 15.20 -0.53
CA TRP A 288 17.38 15.49 -1.60
C TRP A 288 16.70 16.15 -2.79
N ASP A 289 17.16 17.35 -3.15
CA ASP A 289 16.71 18.10 -4.32
C ASP A 289 17.49 17.67 -5.57
N VAL A 290 17.16 16.48 -6.07
CA VAL A 290 17.86 15.81 -7.17
C VAL A 290 17.74 16.58 -8.50
N GLY A 291 16.58 17.19 -8.75
CA GLY A 291 16.29 17.91 -9.97
C GLY A 291 16.33 17.00 -11.20
N ASN A 292 17.09 17.40 -12.23
CA ASN A 292 17.19 16.63 -13.48
C ASN A 292 18.38 15.66 -13.50
N ALA A 293 19.03 15.43 -12.35
CA ALA A 293 20.12 14.48 -12.27
C ALA A 293 19.60 13.04 -12.30
N THR A 294 20.42 12.14 -12.83
CA THR A 294 20.23 10.68 -12.75
C THR A 294 21.30 10.02 -11.91
N GLU A 295 22.12 10.84 -11.21
CA GLU A 295 23.14 10.49 -10.22
C GLU A 295 23.48 11.80 -9.47
N TYR A 296 23.07 11.92 -8.22
CA TYR A 296 23.10 13.15 -7.44
C TYR A 296 24.11 13.10 -6.30
N ALA A 297 25.07 14.02 -6.28
CA ALA A 297 26.09 14.14 -5.24
C ALA A 297 25.94 15.43 -4.39
N GLY A 298 24.75 16.05 -4.42
CA GLY A 298 24.47 17.25 -3.64
C GLY A 298 24.10 16.91 -2.18
N ALA A 299 24.07 17.93 -1.34
CA ALA A 299 23.76 17.77 0.09
C ALA A 299 22.26 17.50 0.32
N ALA A 300 21.98 16.72 1.35
CA ALA A 300 20.64 16.55 1.88
C ALA A 300 20.20 17.77 2.72
N ASN A 301 18.91 18.03 2.75
CA ASN A 301 18.27 19.00 3.64
C ASN A 301 17.56 18.25 4.77
N LEU A 302 17.75 18.68 6.01
CA LEU A 302 17.07 18.10 7.16
C LEU A 302 15.58 18.46 7.13
N VAL A 303 14.71 17.45 7.28
CA VAL A 303 13.24 17.62 7.26
C VAL A 303 12.67 17.45 8.66
N ILE A 304 13.06 16.38 9.34
CA ILE A 304 12.71 16.15 10.74
C ILE A 304 13.96 15.71 11.48
N ASN A 305 14.41 16.59 12.39
CA ASN A 305 15.40 16.26 13.38
C ASN A 305 14.75 15.43 14.49
N ALA A 306 14.93 14.12 14.42
CA ALA A 306 14.42 13.18 15.43
C ALA A 306 14.83 13.54 16.87
N THR A 307 15.98 14.22 17.07
CA THR A 307 16.44 14.64 18.41
C THR A 307 15.60 15.76 19.02
N ASN A 308 14.90 16.53 18.18
CA ASN A 308 14.11 17.69 18.58
C ASN A 308 12.59 17.40 18.55
N ILE A 309 12.18 16.16 18.29
CA ILE A 309 10.79 15.76 18.45
C ILE A 309 10.41 15.96 19.94
N PRO A 310 9.31 16.68 20.23
CA PRO A 310 8.86 16.90 21.61
C PRO A 310 8.74 15.60 22.39
N THR A 311 8.95 15.66 23.70
CA THR A 311 8.64 14.54 24.61
C THR A 311 7.12 14.41 24.78
N ALA A 312 6.69 13.20 25.11
CA ALA A 312 5.31 12.89 25.46
C ALA A 312 4.88 13.69 26.69
N ALA A 313 3.57 13.81 26.91
CA ALA A 313 2.99 14.58 28.01
C ALA A 313 3.44 14.07 29.40
N ASN A 314 3.74 12.77 29.50
CA ASN A 314 4.30 12.11 30.69
C ASN A 314 5.81 12.35 30.89
N GLY A 315 6.48 13.05 29.98
CA GLY A 315 7.92 13.33 30.00
C GLY A 315 8.79 12.21 29.42
N GLU A 316 8.19 11.13 28.90
CA GLU A 316 8.88 10.09 28.15
C GLU A 316 9.20 10.56 26.72
N ARG A 317 10.00 9.78 26.01
CA ARG A 317 10.40 10.13 24.65
C ARG A 317 9.32 9.73 23.66
N SER A 318 8.83 10.66 22.86
CA SER A 318 7.89 10.34 21.79
C SER A 318 8.56 9.58 20.65
N PHE A 319 9.84 9.86 20.34
CA PHE A 319 10.57 9.19 19.24
C PHE A 319 12.00 8.75 19.59
N LEU A 320 12.51 7.83 18.76
CA LEU A 320 13.73 7.03 18.82
C LEU A 320 14.89 7.52 19.73
N ASN A 321 15.35 6.62 20.60
CA ASN A 321 16.61 6.69 21.35
C ASN A 321 17.84 6.62 20.41
N LEU A 322 18.59 7.73 20.35
CA LEU A 322 19.72 8.04 19.46
C LEU A 322 20.97 7.17 19.63
N ASN A 323 21.02 6.26 20.61
CA ASN A 323 22.22 5.51 20.94
C ASN A 323 22.27 4.06 20.40
N ASN A 324 21.17 3.55 19.83
CA ASN A 324 21.11 2.19 19.27
C ASN A 324 21.00 2.25 17.74
N ILE A 325 22.13 1.99 17.09
CA ILE A 325 22.43 2.11 15.66
C ILE A 325 21.73 1.03 14.79
N ASP A 326 20.61 0.44 15.20
CA ASP A 326 20.01 -0.71 14.48
C ASP A 326 18.48 -0.80 14.58
N VAL A 327 17.79 0.30 14.93
CA VAL A 327 16.33 0.31 14.97
C VAL A 327 15.79 0.80 13.64
N ILE A 328 15.22 -0.12 12.88
CA ILE A 328 14.58 0.15 11.60
C ILE A 328 13.26 0.88 11.86
N ALA A 329 13.17 2.09 11.32
CA ALA A 329 11.98 2.91 11.25
C ALA A 329 11.49 2.97 9.81
N ASP A 330 10.23 3.36 9.64
CA ASP A 330 9.63 3.62 8.34
C ASP A 330 8.88 4.94 8.37
N ALA A 331 8.62 5.50 7.19
CA ALA A 331 7.93 6.76 7.06
C ALA A 331 7.09 6.79 5.79
N ALA A 332 5.84 7.23 5.93
CA ALA A 332 4.94 7.54 4.83
C ALA A 332 4.55 9.02 4.89
N TYR A 333 4.34 9.64 3.74
CA TYR A 333 3.96 11.05 3.63
C TYR A 333 2.59 11.19 2.96
N SER A 334 1.71 11.96 3.59
CA SER A 334 0.45 12.41 2.98
C SER A 334 0.61 13.84 2.49
N ALA A 335 0.53 14.01 1.17
CA ALA A 335 0.56 15.35 0.56
C ALA A 335 -0.72 16.15 0.81
N ASP A 336 -1.85 15.47 1.04
CA ASP A 336 -3.15 16.11 1.25
C ASP A 336 -3.21 16.82 2.61
N ASN A 337 -2.64 16.20 3.64
CA ASN A 337 -2.62 16.72 5.00
C ASN A 337 -1.28 17.37 5.39
N ASP A 338 -0.24 17.24 4.56
CA ASP A 338 1.14 17.68 4.87
C ASP A 338 1.69 17.00 6.16
N LEU A 339 1.46 15.68 6.26
CA LEU A 339 1.76 14.87 7.44
C LEU A 339 2.72 13.72 7.12
N TRP A 340 3.64 13.49 8.06
CA TRP A 340 4.53 12.33 8.09
C TRP A 340 4.06 11.33 9.13
N TYR A 341 3.80 10.09 8.69
CA TYR A 341 3.49 8.96 9.55
C TYR A 341 4.78 8.18 9.73
N ILE A 342 5.28 8.14 10.95
CA ILE A 342 6.57 7.52 11.26
C ILE A 342 6.37 6.40 12.26
N THR A 343 6.85 5.21 11.90
CA THR A 343 6.80 4.02 12.75
C THR A 343 8.19 3.64 13.25
N GLN A 344 8.24 3.01 14.42
CA GLN A 344 9.48 2.44 14.95
C GLN A 344 9.23 1.16 15.74
N ARG A 345 10.16 0.21 15.61
CA ARG A 345 10.06 -1.05 16.34
C ARG A 345 10.64 -0.93 17.74
N ARG A 346 9.80 -0.55 18.71
CA ARG A 346 10.18 -0.50 20.13
C ARG A 346 9.46 -1.56 20.95
N ALA A 347 10.26 -2.54 21.39
CA ALA A 347 9.80 -3.67 22.19
C ALA A 347 9.46 -3.31 23.64
N SER A 348 10.04 -2.22 24.17
CA SER A 348 9.84 -1.82 25.57
C SER A 348 8.56 -0.99 25.77
N GLY A 349 7.98 -0.42 24.71
CA GLY A 349 6.71 0.33 24.75
C GLY A 349 6.76 1.70 25.42
N ASN A 350 7.90 2.13 25.93
CA ASN A 350 8.11 3.43 26.56
C ASN A 350 8.38 4.57 25.55
N GLU A 351 8.08 4.32 24.28
CA GLU A 351 8.14 5.25 23.15
C GLU A 351 6.96 4.93 22.20
N ALA A 352 6.50 5.91 21.42
CA ALA A 352 5.39 5.70 20.49
C ALA A 352 5.80 4.76 19.34
N GLY A 353 4.98 3.75 19.06
CA GLY A 353 5.11 2.90 17.89
C GLY A 353 4.73 3.60 16.59
N LEU A 354 3.79 4.55 16.64
CA LEU A 354 3.41 5.43 15.54
C LEU A 354 3.35 6.89 16.02
N LEU A 355 3.98 7.77 15.23
CA LEU A 355 3.85 9.22 15.33
C LEU A 355 3.31 9.79 14.03
N VAL A 356 2.46 10.80 14.14
CA VAL A 356 2.06 11.65 13.03
C VAL A 356 2.62 13.04 13.29
N LEU A 357 3.48 13.49 12.39
CA LEU A 357 4.29 14.70 12.54
C LEU A 357 4.05 15.66 11.37
N GLN A 358 4.02 16.95 11.67
CA GLN A 358 4.21 17.98 10.66
C GLN A 358 5.64 18.53 10.76
N ALA A 359 6.32 18.63 9.63
CA ALA A 359 7.64 19.25 9.54
C ALA A 359 7.50 20.78 9.64
N ASP A 360 8.51 21.46 10.21
CA ASP A 360 8.47 22.92 10.33
C ASP A 360 8.63 23.67 9.00
N GLY A 361 9.09 22.98 7.95
CA GLY A 361 9.32 23.55 6.62
C GLY A 361 10.48 24.56 6.53
N VAL A 362 11.34 24.65 7.56
CA VAL A 362 12.44 25.62 7.65
C VAL A 362 13.79 24.93 7.80
N ASP A 363 14.01 24.21 8.90
CA ASP A 363 15.30 23.59 9.23
C ASP A 363 15.17 22.20 9.90
N GLY A 364 13.94 21.72 10.07
CA GLY A 364 13.61 20.43 10.67
C GLY A 364 13.81 20.35 12.18
N ASN A 365 14.14 21.45 12.86
CA ASN A 365 14.43 21.46 14.29
C ASN A 365 13.22 21.73 15.18
N SER A 366 12.06 22.05 14.62
CA SER A 366 10.82 22.31 15.37
C SER A 366 9.61 21.53 14.82
N PRO A 367 9.70 20.21 14.62
CA PRO A 367 8.56 19.42 14.17
C PRO A 367 7.43 19.45 15.21
N THR A 368 6.18 19.43 14.75
CA THR A 368 5.00 19.31 15.63
C THR A 368 4.49 17.88 15.63
N ILE A 369 4.08 17.41 16.81
CA ILE A 369 3.37 16.14 16.95
C ILE A 369 1.89 16.46 16.80
N GLU A 370 1.28 15.94 15.74
CA GLU A 370 -0.17 16.02 15.52
C GLU A 370 -0.87 14.82 16.14
N PHE A 371 -0.21 13.66 16.17
CA PHE A 371 -0.67 12.48 16.89
C PHE A 371 0.48 11.59 17.37
N SER A 372 0.27 10.93 18.50
CA SER A 372 1.23 10.01 19.12
C SER A 372 0.44 8.89 19.78
N THR A 373 0.70 7.64 19.38
CA THR A 373 0.02 6.49 19.98
C THR A 373 0.29 6.39 21.47
N LEU A 374 1.51 6.73 21.90
CA LEU A 374 1.87 6.70 23.32
C LEU A 374 1.11 7.78 24.13
N ASP A 375 1.04 9.01 23.61
CA ASP A 375 0.29 10.08 24.30
C ASP A 375 -1.20 9.74 24.36
N TRP A 376 -1.76 9.22 23.26
CA TRP A 376 -3.15 8.73 23.24
C TRP A 376 -3.36 7.62 24.28
N THR A 377 -2.44 6.67 24.35
CA THR A 377 -2.49 5.54 25.30
C THR A 377 -2.54 6.03 26.74
N VAL A 378 -1.66 6.97 27.09
CA VAL A 378 -1.58 7.58 28.44
C VAL A 378 -2.83 8.39 28.74
N ASP A 379 -3.22 9.27 27.83
CA ASP A 379 -4.34 10.20 28.06
C ASP A 379 -5.68 9.46 28.21
N ASN A 380 -5.79 8.25 27.66
CA ASN A 380 -6.97 7.39 27.76
C ASN A 380 -6.84 6.26 28.78
N GLY A 381 -5.69 6.10 29.45
CA GLY A 381 -5.50 5.13 30.53
C GLY A 381 -5.31 3.67 30.09
N TYR A 382 -4.81 3.45 28.87
CA TYR A 382 -4.48 2.13 28.31
C TYR A 382 -2.98 1.79 28.42
N ASP A 383 -2.24 2.48 29.30
CA ASP A 383 -0.77 2.44 29.42
C ASP A 383 -0.20 1.34 30.33
N GLY A 384 -1.05 0.43 30.82
CA GLY A 384 -0.69 -0.57 31.82
C GLY A 384 -0.54 -1.98 31.25
N TYR A 385 0.70 -2.46 31.11
CA TYR A 385 0.96 -3.90 30.98
C TYR A 385 0.83 -4.55 32.38
N PRO A 386 -0.16 -5.42 32.65
CA PRO A 386 -0.49 -5.85 34.01
C PRO A 386 0.59 -6.70 34.72
N PHE A 387 1.65 -7.13 34.01
CA PHE A 387 2.60 -8.13 34.51
C PHE A 387 4.09 -7.72 34.53
N GLU A 388 4.47 -6.50 34.11
CA GLU A 388 5.84 -6.01 34.27
C GLU A 388 5.91 -4.91 35.34
N PHE A 389 6.52 -5.22 36.48
CA PHE A 389 6.61 -4.33 37.64
C PHE A 389 7.57 -3.13 37.47
N ASP A 390 8.26 -3.01 36.33
CA ASP A 390 9.33 -2.01 36.10
C ASP A 390 9.07 -1.03 34.95
N PHE A 391 7.99 -1.17 34.16
CA PHE A 391 7.59 -0.20 33.14
C PHE A 391 6.24 0.42 33.54
N ILE A 392 6.19 1.75 33.63
CA ILE A 392 5.03 2.50 34.12
C ILE A 392 4.13 3.01 32.99
N THR A 393 4.60 2.94 31.74
CA THR A 393 3.86 3.35 30.54
C THR A 393 4.22 2.42 29.38
N SER A 394 3.21 1.84 28.72
CA SER A 394 3.40 1.04 27.51
C SER A 394 2.44 1.51 26.42
N ASP A 395 2.96 1.86 25.25
CA ASP A 395 2.19 2.18 24.05
C ASP A 395 1.33 0.99 23.57
N ILE A 396 0.12 1.27 23.07
CA ILE A 396 -0.77 0.23 22.52
C ILE A 396 -0.25 -0.35 21.19
N LEU A 397 0.56 0.41 20.44
CA LEU A 397 1.04 0.04 19.10
C LEU A 397 2.53 -0.36 19.10
N ARG A 398 2.92 -1.23 20.03
CA ARG A 398 4.30 -1.77 20.09
C ARG A 398 4.67 -2.58 18.86
N TRP A 399 5.98 -2.63 18.62
CA TRP A 399 6.59 -3.33 17.48
C TRP A 399 6.03 -2.98 16.10
N ALA A 400 5.42 -1.81 15.95
CA ALA A 400 5.16 -1.24 14.64
C ALA A 400 6.45 -1.19 13.81
N SER A 401 6.32 -1.41 12.52
CA SER A 401 7.47 -1.50 11.61
C SER A 401 7.21 -0.74 10.33
N LYS A 402 6.46 -1.29 9.37
CA LYS A 402 6.14 -0.61 8.10
C LYS A 402 4.83 0.14 8.19
N VAL A 403 4.73 1.20 7.40
CA VAL A 403 3.55 2.04 7.30
C VAL A 403 3.27 2.40 5.84
N GLU A 404 2.03 2.25 5.42
CA GLU A 404 1.55 2.59 4.08
C GLU A 404 0.21 3.33 4.18
N LEU A 405 -0.04 4.30 3.30
CA LEU A 405 -1.32 4.99 3.21
C LEU A 405 -2.19 4.38 2.12
N SER A 406 -3.50 4.37 2.31
CA SER A 406 -4.42 4.15 1.19
C SER A 406 -4.26 5.26 0.14
N ALA A 407 -4.60 4.95 -1.11
CA ALA A 407 -4.46 5.90 -2.21
C ALA A 407 -5.30 7.18 -2.04
N ASP A 408 -6.38 7.13 -1.25
CA ASP A 408 -7.24 8.27 -0.92
C ASP A 408 -6.91 8.93 0.41
N GLY A 409 -5.91 8.42 1.14
CA GLY A 409 -5.47 8.93 2.43
C GLY A 409 -6.46 8.73 3.57
N SER A 410 -7.46 7.85 3.42
CA SER A 410 -8.47 7.55 4.44
C SER A 410 -8.06 6.44 5.42
N GLU A 411 -7.05 5.63 5.09
CA GLU A 411 -6.59 4.52 5.93
C GLU A 411 -5.06 4.46 5.99
N LEU A 412 -4.58 3.91 7.10
CA LEU A 412 -3.18 3.62 7.36
C LEU A 412 -3.01 2.11 7.59
N TYR A 413 -2.08 1.50 6.87
CA TYR A 413 -1.71 0.11 7.02
C TYR A 413 -0.41 0.02 7.80
N VAL A 414 -0.45 -0.53 9.01
CA VAL A 414 0.72 -0.64 9.89
C VAL A 414 1.05 -2.09 10.14
N THR A 415 2.27 -2.52 9.79
CA THR A 415 2.74 -3.87 10.14
C THR A 415 3.31 -3.89 11.54
N ARG A 416 3.04 -4.95 12.29
CA ARG A 416 3.61 -5.18 13.62
C ARG A 416 3.95 -6.65 13.84
N SER A 417 4.92 -6.89 14.71
CA SER A 417 5.22 -8.27 15.13
C SER A 417 4.12 -8.78 16.05
N ASN A 418 3.65 -10.02 15.85
CA ASN A 418 2.63 -10.62 16.72
C ASN A 418 3.06 -10.56 18.20
N VAL A 419 2.11 -10.16 19.04
CA VAL A 419 2.25 -9.89 20.46
C VAL A 419 2.13 -11.17 21.30
N GLU A 420 1.66 -12.28 20.72
CA GLU A 420 1.46 -13.58 21.40
C GLU A 420 2.71 -14.12 22.12
N ALA A 421 3.92 -13.81 21.64
CA ALA A 421 5.16 -14.30 22.24
C ALA A 421 5.51 -13.64 23.59
N GLU A 422 4.85 -12.54 23.95
CA GLU A 422 4.98 -11.91 25.28
C GLU A 422 3.89 -12.39 26.26
N ASN A 423 3.07 -13.37 25.88
CA ASN A 423 2.09 -13.94 26.79
C ASN A 423 2.79 -14.59 27.99
N PRO A 424 2.43 -14.22 29.25
CA PRO A 424 3.03 -14.86 30.41
C PRO A 424 2.76 -16.37 30.39
N GLU A 425 3.67 -17.18 30.96
CA GLU A 425 3.49 -18.64 31.05
C GLU A 425 2.13 -18.98 31.70
N GLY A 426 1.19 -19.49 30.89
CA GLY A 426 -0.16 -19.86 31.32
C GLY A 426 -1.27 -18.87 30.96
N ALA A 427 -0.97 -17.76 30.29
CA ALA A 427 -1.98 -16.98 29.56
C ALA A 427 -2.44 -17.76 28.32
N SER A 428 -3.71 -17.59 27.93
CA SER A 428 -4.22 -18.18 26.69
C SER A 428 -3.50 -17.60 25.48
N ASP A 429 -3.44 -18.37 24.40
CA ASP A 429 -2.91 -17.98 23.09
C ASP A 429 -3.62 -16.74 22.49
N THR A 430 -4.69 -16.25 23.15
CA THR A 430 -5.47 -15.05 22.80
C THR A 430 -5.09 -13.80 23.60
N PHE A 431 -4.06 -13.85 24.43
CA PHE A 431 -3.68 -12.70 25.26
C PHE A 431 -3.11 -11.60 24.37
N ASN A 432 -3.89 -10.54 24.15
CA ASN A 432 -3.48 -9.29 23.51
C ASN A 432 -3.35 -8.23 24.63
N PRO A 433 -2.17 -8.11 25.27
CA PRO A 433 -2.01 -7.32 26.49
C PRO A 433 -2.26 -5.82 26.35
N LEU A 434 -2.45 -5.32 25.13
CA LEU A 434 -2.34 -3.89 24.80
C LEU A 434 -3.60 -3.33 24.15
N LEU A 435 -4.53 -4.20 23.71
CA LEU A 435 -5.86 -3.84 23.19
C LEU A 435 -7.00 -4.47 24.01
N GLY A 436 -6.70 -5.06 25.17
CA GLY A 436 -7.63 -5.86 25.97
C GLY A 436 -7.54 -7.36 25.64
N LEU A 437 -7.80 -8.21 26.63
CA LEU A 437 -7.66 -9.68 26.54
C LEU A 437 -8.57 -10.35 25.50
N GLU A 438 -9.52 -9.58 24.96
CA GLU A 438 -10.53 -10.01 24.00
C GLU A 438 -10.54 -9.15 22.72
N SER A 439 -9.54 -8.30 22.47
CA SER A 439 -9.51 -7.51 21.23
C SER A 439 -9.26 -8.39 20.00
N ASP A 440 -10.21 -8.36 19.07
CA ASP A 440 -10.18 -9.03 17.76
C ASP A 440 -9.18 -8.42 16.76
N VAL A 441 -8.43 -7.39 17.18
CA VAL A 441 -7.38 -6.73 16.39
C VAL A 441 -6.01 -7.36 16.73
N ASN A 442 -5.82 -8.64 16.48
CA ASN A 442 -4.61 -9.40 16.81
C ASN A 442 -3.63 -9.57 15.62
N GLY A 443 -4.04 -9.19 14.41
CA GLY A 443 -3.26 -9.40 13.19
C GLY A 443 -1.88 -8.74 13.14
N ASP A 444 -1.10 -9.23 12.18
CA ASP A 444 0.25 -8.77 11.81
C ASP A 444 0.22 -7.46 11.02
N VAL A 445 -0.89 -7.18 10.31
CA VAL A 445 -1.15 -5.88 9.69
C VAL A 445 -2.43 -5.30 10.28
N LEU A 446 -2.35 -4.03 10.69
CA LEU A 446 -3.48 -3.26 11.17
C LEU A 446 -3.95 -2.29 10.09
N VAL A 447 -5.26 -2.24 9.87
CA VAL A 447 -5.91 -1.23 9.04
C VAL A 447 -6.55 -0.21 9.98
N ILE A 448 -5.99 0.99 9.99
CA ILE A 448 -6.34 2.07 10.91
C ILE A 448 -7.02 3.19 10.12
N PRO A 449 -8.30 3.48 10.37
CA PRO A 449 -8.98 4.58 9.70
C PRO A 449 -8.37 5.93 10.14
N LEU A 450 -8.35 6.88 9.21
CA LEU A 450 -7.91 8.25 9.41
C LEU A 450 -9.12 9.19 9.33
N ASP A 451 -9.12 10.23 10.17
CA ASP A 451 -10.10 11.30 10.10
C ASP A 451 -9.86 12.23 8.90
N GLU A 452 -10.70 13.26 8.74
CA GLU A 452 -10.58 14.24 7.65
C GLU A 452 -9.27 15.06 7.67
N ASN A 453 -8.51 15.02 8.76
CA ASN A 453 -7.22 15.68 8.92
C ASN A 453 -6.04 14.71 8.81
N GLY A 454 -6.27 13.43 8.50
CA GLY A 454 -5.23 12.40 8.45
C GLY A 454 -4.78 11.92 9.83
N ILE A 455 -5.59 12.09 10.87
CA ILE A 455 -5.25 11.61 12.22
C ILE A 455 -5.90 10.25 12.47
N PRO A 456 -5.15 9.25 13.00
CA PRO A 456 -5.71 7.96 13.39
C PRO A 456 -6.96 8.07 14.27
N GLU A 457 -8.05 7.46 13.82
CA GLU A 457 -9.29 7.39 14.58
C GLU A 457 -9.32 6.09 15.40
N ILE A 458 -9.54 6.21 16.71
CA ILE A 458 -9.58 5.09 17.65
C ILE A 458 -10.89 5.12 18.43
N THR A 459 -11.70 4.09 18.22
CA THR A 459 -12.96 3.88 18.94
C THR A 459 -12.82 2.68 19.86
N ILE A 460 -13.17 2.87 21.13
CA ILE A 460 -13.17 1.81 22.14
C ILE A 460 -14.61 1.47 22.52
N ASP A 461 -14.91 0.16 22.57
CA ASP A 461 -16.06 -0.39 23.27
C ASP A 461 -15.65 -0.81 24.69
N ASP A 462 -16.34 -0.25 25.69
CA ASP A 462 -16.11 -0.52 27.12
C ASP A 462 -16.87 -1.76 27.63
N GLN A 463 -17.53 -2.49 26.72
CA GLN A 463 -18.37 -3.66 27.00
C GLN A 463 -19.46 -3.38 28.07
N GLY A 464 -19.79 -2.11 28.28
CA GLY A 464 -20.76 -1.64 29.27
C GLY A 464 -20.28 -1.67 30.72
N ASP A 465 -18.97 -1.78 30.98
CA ASP A 465 -18.41 -1.68 32.33
C ASP A 465 -17.27 -0.63 32.45
N ALA A 466 -16.38 -0.78 33.43
CA ALA A 466 -15.29 0.18 33.68
C ALA A 466 -13.97 -0.57 33.94
N ASP A 467 -13.92 -1.84 33.54
CA ASP A 467 -12.76 -2.72 33.64
C ASP A 467 -11.97 -2.64 32.33
N PRO A 468 -10.90 -1.83 32.26
CA PRO A 468 -10.17 -1.60 31.01
C PRO A 468 -9.47 -2.84 30.43
N ASN A 469 -9.54 -3.99 31.12
CA ASN A 469 -8.96 -5.24 30.66
C ASN A 469 -9.80 -5.94 29.58
N ASN A 470 -11.09 -5.59 29.43
CA ASN A 470 -12.00 -6.15 28.43
C ASN A 470 -12.41 -5.16 27.34
N ASP A 471 -11.97 -3.90 27.44
CA ASP A 471 -12.16 -2.87 26.43
C ASP A 471 -11.57 -3.32 25.07
N GLN A 472 -12.20 -2.92 23.97
CA GLN A 472 -11.82 -3.36 22.62
C GLN A 472 -11.75 -2.18 21.65
N ILE A 473 -10.72 -2.12 20.80
CA ILE A 473 -10.76 -1.27 19.60
C ILE A 473 -11.73 -1.91 18.59
N THR A 474 -12.75 -1.17 18.18
CA THR A 474 -13.82 -1.71 17.30
C THR A 474 -13.80 -1.19 15.87
N ASN A 475 -13.04 -0.14 15.60
CA ASN A 475 -13.00 0.51 14.29
C ASN A 475 -11.70 0.22 13.51
N TRP A 476 -10.85 -0.67 14.02
CA TRP A 476 -9.66 -1.14 13.30
C TRP A 476 -9.94 -2.53 12.76
N GLU A 477 -9.35 -2.84 11.61
CA GLU A 477 -9.33 -4.19 11.06
C GLU A 477 -7.93 -4.79 11.23
N SER A 478 -7.83 -6.11 11.22
CA SER A 478 -6.53 -6.78 11.28
C SER A 478 -6.43 -7.97 10.36
N ILE A 479 -5.22 -8.20 9.86
CA ILE A 479 -4.91 -9.23 8.87
C ILE A 479 -3.77 -10.09 9.43
N ASP A 480 -4.01 -11.40 9.51
CA ASP A 480 -3.03 -12.39 9.92
C ASP A 480 -2.14 -12.78 8.73
N LEU A 481 -0.83 -12.63 8.87
CA LEU A 481 0.12 -13.10 7.86
C LEU A 481 0.55 -14.54 8.15
N GLN A 482 0.89 -15.29 7.11
CA GLN A 482 1.38 -16.64 7.27
C GLN A 482 2.68 -16.63 8.08
N GLY A 483 2.63 -17.19 9.30
CA GLY A 483 3.77 -17.25 10.21
C GLY A 483 3.69 -16.33 11.42
N GLY A 484 2.65 -15.50 11.49
CA GLY A 484 2.30 -14.74 12.70
C GLY A 484 3.43 -13.84 13.18
N ASN A 485 4.22 -13.23 12.29
CA ASN A 485 5.22 -12.25 12.72
C ASN A 485 5.66 -11.34 11.56
N ALA A 486 5.04 -10.17 11.45
CA ALA A 486 5.59 -9.07 10.64
C ALA A 486 6.73 -8.35 11.38
N GLY A 487 7.96 -8.77 11.11
CA GLY A 487 9.15 -8.11 11.65
C GLY A 487 9.53 -6.85 10.86
N SER A 488 10.61 -6.17 11.27
CA SER A 488 11.18 -4.99 10.58
C SER A 488 11.57 -5.19 9.10
N ARG A 489 11.46 -6.41 8.59
CA ARG A 489 11.81 -6.81 7.22
C ARG A 489 10.58 -7.16 6.38
N SER A 490 9.41 -7.25 7.01
CA SER A 490 8.14 -7.31 6.30
C SER A 490 7.92 -6.02 5.53
N ASN A 491 7.08 -6.09 4.51
CA ASN A 491 6.61 -4.92 3.77
C ASN A 491 5.10 -5.03 3.55
N VAL A 492 4.45 -3.89 3.38
CA VAL A 492 3.03 -3.76 3.05
C VAL A 492 2.88 -2.70 1.96
N LYS A 493 2.08 -3.01 0.94
CA LYS A 493 1.72 -2.11 -0.16
C LYS A 493 0.27 -2.32 -0.56
N ILE A 494 -0.37 -1.29 -1.08
CA ILE A 494 -1.74 -1.35 -1.59
C ILE A 494 -1.73 -1.11 -3.11
N ASP A 495 -2.53 -1.85 -3.87
CA ASP A 495 -2.70 -1.60 -5.30
C ASP A 495 -3.79 -0.53 -5.58
N ALA A 496 -4.00 -0.21 -6.85
CA ALA A 496 -5.03 0.75 -7.25
C ALA A 496 -6.47 0.29 -6.97
N ALA A 497 -6.68 -1.02 -6.75
CA ALA A 497 -7.96 -1.61 -6.42
C ALA A 497 -8.18 -1.71 -4.90
N GLY A 498 -7.15 -1.47 -4.09
CA GLY A 498 -7.21 -1.61 -2.64
C GLY A 498 -6.80 -2.99 -2.11
N ASN A 499 -6.33 -3.92 -2.95
CA ASN A 499 -5.78 -5.16 -2.43
C ASN A 499 -4.45 -4.90 -1.73
N LEU A 500 -4.23 -5.63 -0.64
CA LEU A 500 -3.05 -5.52 0.20
C LEU A 500 -2.03 -6.58 -0.16
N TYR A 501 -0.79 -6.15 -0.32
CA TYR A 501 0.36 -6.95 -0.68
C TYR A 501 1.32 -6.96 0.49
N ALA A 502 1.60 -8.14 1.04
CA ALA A 502 2.43 -8.27 2.23
C ALA A 502 3.56 -9.27 2.02
N THR A 503 4.69 -9.02 2.67
CA THR A 503 5.75 -10.01 2.82
C THR A 503 6.07 -10.29 4.27
N THR A 504 6.44 -11.53 4.54
CA THR A 504 6.93 -11.95 5.86
C THR A 504 8.40 -12.32 5.80
N ASN A 505 9.10 -12.10 6.91
CA ASN A 505 10.51 -12.46 7.03
C ASN A 505 10.74 -13.82 7.70
N SER A 506 9.75 -14.35 8.42
CA SER A 506 9.91 -15.58 9.20
C SER A 506 9.59 -16.82 8.39
N ASN A 507 8.60 -16.72 7.49
CA ASN A 507 8.29 -17.75 6.50
C ASN A 507 8.80 -17.41 5.10
N GLU A 508 9.25 -16.16 4.89
CA GLU A 508 9.83 -15.69 3.64
C GLU A 508 8.80 -15.81 2.47
N VAL A 509 7.54 -15.47 2.76
CA VAL A 509 6.40 -15.56 1.84
C VAL A 509 5.91 -14.17 1.44
N PHE A 510 5.41 -14.07 0.22
CA PHE A 510 4.62 -12.98 -0.34
C PHE A 510 3.15 -13.40 -0.40
N GLN A 511 2.25 -12.55 0.09
CA GLN A 511 0.82 -12.80 0.17
C GLN A 511 0.03 -11.60 -0.36
N ILE A 512 -1.17 -11.87 -0.87
CA ILE A 512 -2.10 -10.84 -1.33
C ILE A 512 -3.41 -11.05 -0.56
N PHE A 513 -3.98 -9.98 -0.02
CA PHE A 513 -5.25 -9.97 0.67
C PHE A 513 -6.20 -9.01 -0.02
N SER A 514 -7.46 -9.40 -0.08
CA SER A 514 -8.52 -8.55 -0.59
C SER A 514 -9.51 -8.20 0.52
N PRO A 515 -10.02 -6.97 0.60
CA PRO A 515 -11.04 -6.58 1.58
C PRO A 515 -12.43 -7.19 1.30
N GLY A 516 -12.58 -7.90 0.19
CA GLY A 516 -13.84 -8.53 -0.18
C GLY A 516 -14.88 -7.53 -0.70
N GLY A 517 -16.15 -7.86 -0.50
CA GLY A 517 -17.27 -7.02 -0.93
C GLY A 517 -17.65 -7.19 -2.39
N SER A 518 -18.62 -6.37 -2.83
CA SER A 518 -19.19 -6.42 -4.17
C SER A 518 -18.84 -5.15 -4.94
N ASN A 519 -18.12 -5.32 -6.04
CA ASN A 519 -17.48 -4.19 -6.71
C ASN A 519 -17.34 -4.46 -8.21
N LYS A 520 -17.19 -3.37 -8.96
CA LYS A 520 -16.82 -3.39 -10.37
C LYS A 520 -15.59 -2.53 -10.61
N ALA A 521 -14.48 -3.18 -10.96
CA ALA A 521 -13.28 -2.51 -11.42
C ALA A 521 -13.36 -2.31 -12.94
N THR A 522 -13.11 -1.10 -13.41
CA THR A 522 -13.10 -0.77 -14.84
C THR A 522 -11.73 -0.26 -15.24
N TYR A 523 -11.06 -0.99 -16.13
CA TYR A 523 -9.91 -0.48 -16.87
C TYR A 523 -10.39 0.07 -18.21
N SER A 524 -10.22 1.36 -18.44
CA SER A 524 -10.62 2.04 -19.66
C SER A 524 -9.43 2.35 -20.55
N ASN A 525 -9.51 2.04 -21.83
CA ASN A 525 -8.52 2.43 -22.82
C ASN A 525 -9.12 3.44 -23.81
N ASP A 526 -8.42 4.56 -24.01
CA ASP A 526 -8.90 5.67 -24.81
C ASP A 526 -8.95 5.37 -26.32
N ALA A 527 -9.53 6.29 -27.09
CA ALA A 527 -9.64 6.14 -28.55
C ALA A 527 -8.29 6.17 -29.28
N ALA A 528 -7.23 6.68 -28.61
CA ALA A 528 -5.88 6.63 -29.13
C ALA A 528 -5.18 5.30 -28.80
N LEU A 529 -5.78 4.47 -27.94
CA LEU A 529 -5.26 3.20 -27.44
C LEU A 529 -3.90 3.36 -26.74
N THR A 530 -3.71 4.51 -26.07
CA THR A 530 -2.41 4.96 -25.56
C THR A 530 -2.41 5.31 -24.08
N ALA A 531 -3.58 5.49 -23.47
CA ALA A 531 -3.70 5.80 -22.05
C ALA A 531 -4.80 4.93 -21.42
N GLY A 532 -4.44 4.26 -20.33
CA GLY A 532 -5.38 3.58 -19.45
C GLY A 532 -5.88 4.52 -18.36
N ALA A 533 -7.15 4.38 -17.98
CA ALA A 533 -7.72 4.91 -16.76
C ALA A 533 -8.29 3.76 -15.94
N PHE A 534 -8.31 3.91 -14.62
CA PHE A 534 -8.82 2.89 -13.72
C PHE A 534 -9.80 3.50 -12.73
N THR A 535 -10.90 2.80 -12.51
CA THR A 535 -11.93 3.20 -11.56
C THR A 535 -12.48 1.96 -10.88
N VAL A 536 -12.90 2.12 -9.63
CA VAL A 536 -13.61 1.11 -8.87
C VAL A 536 -14.92 1.72 -8.40
N GLU A 537 -16.00 0.96 -8.53
CA GLU A 537 -17.29 1.31 -7.93
C GLU A 537 -17.82 0.15 -7.08
N GLU A 538 -18.37 0.48 -5.91
CA GLU A 538 -19.12 -0.48 -5.10
C GLU A 538 -20.46 -0.78 -5.80
N LEU A 539 -20.78 -2.07 -5.89
CA LEU A 539 -22.04 -2.55 -6.45
C LEU A 539 -23.06 -2.75 -5.33
N ILE A 540 -24.22 -2.13 -5.49
CA ILE A 540 -25.40 -2.52 -4.72
C ILE A 540 -25.87 -3.87 -5.26
N LEU A 541 -25.68 -4.92 -4.46
CA LEU A 541 -26.18 -6.26 -4.80
C LEU A 541 -27.69 -6.24 -5.01
N ILE A 542 -28.13 -6.95 -6.05
CA ILE A 542 -29.54 -7.21 -6.30
C ILE A 542 -29.80 -8.68 -6.06
N ASP A 543 -30.78 -8.97 -5.21
CA ASP A 543 -31.26 -10.33 -5.03
C ASP A 543 -31.61 -10.98 -6.38
N GLY A 544 -30.96 -12.10 -6.72
CA GLY A 544 -31.19 -12.81 -7.97
C GLY A 544 -30.21 -12.49 -9.11
N ASP A 545 -29.31 -11.51 -8.91
CA ASP A 545 -28.14 -11.26 -9.76
C ASP A 545 -27.04 -12.24 -9.34
N TYR A 546 -27.06 -13.43 -9.95
CA TYR A 546 -26.21 -14.55 -9.58
C TYR A 546 -24.87 -14.54 -10.32
N ASN A 547 -24.75 -13.76 -11.40
CA ASN A 547 -23.48 -13.54 -12.08
C ASN A 547 -22.78 -12.25 -11.63
N GLY A 548 -23.44 -11.42 -10.81
CA GLY A 548 -22.90 -10.20 -10.25
C GLY A 548 -22.65 -9.10 -11.27
N ASP A 549 -23.33 -9.13 -12.43
CA ASP A 549 -23.12 -8.16 -13.51
C ASP A 549 -23.94 -6.88 -13.36
N GLY A 550 -24.69 -6.77 -12.27
CA GLY A 550 -25.56 -5.65 -11.95
C GLY A 550 -26.90 -5.71 -12.67
N LEU A 551 -27.28 -6.83 -13.29
CA LEU A 551 -28.56 -7.01 -13.96
C LEU A 551 -29.13 -8.42 -13.71
N VAL A 552 -30.34 -8.49 -13.14
CA VAL A 552 -31.05 -9.77 -13.00
C VAL A 552 -31.69 -10.15 -14.34
N ASP A 553 -31.09 -11.04 -15.10
CA ASP A 553 -31.61 -11.48 -16.40
C ASP A 553 -31.53 -13.00 -16.66
N ALA A 554 -31.56 -13.41 -17.94
CA ALA A 554 -31.56 -14.82 -18.31
C ALA A 554 -30.19 -15.50 -18.08
N ALA A 555 -29.10 -14.74 -17.95
CA ALA A 555 -27.77 -15.25 -17.62
C ALA A 555 -27.74 -15.78 -16.19
N ASP A 556 -28.33 -15.07 -15.21
CA ASP A 556 -28.44 -15.54 -13.82
C ASP A 556 -29.22 -16.84 -13.71
N TYR A 557 -30.28 -16.96 -14.52
CA TYR A 557 -31.05 -18.19 -14.58
C TYR A 557 -30.19 -19.39 -14.98
N THR A 558 -29.20 -19.20 -15.86
CA THR A 558 -28.29 -20.29 -16.24
C THR A 558 -27.41 -20.72 -15.07
N ILE A 559 -26.88 -19.77 -14.28
CA ILE A 559 -26.11 -20.08 -13.07
C ILE A 559 -26.96 -20.85 -12.06
N TYR A 560 -28.16 -20.36 -11.74
CA TYR A 560 -29.10 -21.06 -10.87
C TYR A 560 -29.40 -22.49 -11.36
N ARG A 561 -29.63 -22.64 -12.66
CA ARG A 561 -29.97 -23.96 -13.23
C ARG A 561 -28.82 -24.95 -13.21
N ASP A 562 -27.60 -24.46 -13.38
CA ASP A 562 -26.39 -25.30 -13.42
C ASP A 562 -25.94 -25.72 -12.01
N THR A 563 -26.28 -24.93 -10.99
CA THR A 563 -25.93 -25.15 -9.57
C THR A 563 -27.10 -25.68 -8.71
N LEU A 564 -28.24 -25.99 -9.33
CA LEU A 564 -29.45 -26.43 -8.63
C LEU A 564 -29.21 -27.71 -7.80
N GLY A 565 -29.38 -27.59 -6.48
CA GLY A 565 -29.23 -28.66 -5.50
C GLY A 565 -27.89 -28.64 -4.76
N ASP A 566 -26.98 -27.73 -5.10
CA ASP A 566 -25.71 -27.57 -4.40
C ASP A 566 -25.91 -26.96 -3.01
N THR A 567 -25.08 -27.39 -2.05
CA THR A 567 -24.96 -26.77 -0.73
C THR A 567 -23.79 -25.79 -0.77
N VAL A 568 -24.04 -24.55 -0.39
CA VAL A 568 -23.08 -23.44 -0.48
C VAL A 568 -22.99 -22.70 0.85
N SER A 569 -21.99 -21.82 0.99
CA SER A 569 -22.01 -20.85 2.07
C SER A 569 -23.28 -20.01 1.95
N VAL A 570 -23.91 -19.67 3.07
CA VAL A 570 -25.16 -18.91 3.08
C VAL A 570 -25.01 -17.63 2.26
N GLY A 571 -25.86 -17.47 1.25
CA GLY A 571 -25.87 -16.29 0.37
C GLY A 571 -24.83 -16.29 -0.74
N SER A 572 -24.03 -17.34 -0.92
CA SER A 572 -23.04 -17.41 -2.00
C SER A 572 -23.58 -18.12 -3.25
N GLY A 573 -23.00 -17.83 -4.42
CA GLY A 573 -23.47 -18.39 -5.69
C GLY A 573 -24.92 -18.03 -5.98
N ALA A 574 -25.74 -19.01 -6.36
CA ALA A 574 -27.17 -18.79 -6.61
C ALA A 574 -28.09 -18.99 -5.38
N ASP A 575 -27.56 -18.99 -4.15
CA ASP A 575 -28.38 -19.04 -2.91
C ASP A 575 -28.94 -17.65 -2.55
N GLY A 576 -29.78 -17.12 -3.44
CA GLY A 576 -30.39 -15.79 -3.28
C GLY A 576 -31.34 -15.67 -2.09
N ASN A 577 -31.79 -16.78 -1.49
CA ASN A 577 -32.61 -16.75 -0.27
C ASN A 577 -31.83 -16.98 1.03
N GLY A 578 -30.52 -17.25 0.93
CA GLY A 578 -29.61 -17.35 2.06
C GLY A 578 -29.89 -18.53 2.99
N ASN A 579 -30.32 -19.67 2.46
CA ASN A 579 -30.59 -20.86 3.28
C ASN A 579 -29.46 -21.90 3.24
N GLY A 580 -28.39 -21.63 2.47
CA GLY A 580 -27.23 -22.50 2.27
C GLY A 580 -27.44 -23.61 1.24
N VAL A 581 -28.56 -23.64 0.51
CA VAL A 581 -28.88 -24.65 -0.51
C VAL A 581 -29.56 -23.99 -1.71
N ILE A 582 -29.01 -24.19 -2.89
CA ILE A 582 -29.58 -23.65 -4.13
C ILE A 582 -30.79 -24.48 -4.54
N ASP A 583 -32.01 -23.95 -4.36
CA ASP A 583 -33.27 -24.64 -4.59
C ASP A 583 -34.39 -23.77 -5.21
N ALA A 584 -35.64 -24.23 -5.16
CA ALA A 584 -36.77 -23.52 -5.75
C ALA A 584 -37.05 -22.15 -5.08
N GLY A 585 -36.58 -21.93 -3.85
CA GLY A 585 -36.59 -20.66 -3.17
C GLY A 585 -35.76 -19.62 -3.93
N ASP A 586 -34.59 -20.00 -4.40
CA ASP A 586 -33.69 -19.11 -5.15
C ASP A 586 -34.25 -18.76 -6.52
N TYR A 587 -34.84 -19.74 -7.22
CA TYR A 587 -35.60 -19.43 -8.44
C TYR A 587 -36.67 -18.36 -8.22
N THR A 588 -37.32 -18.38 -7.06
CA THR A 588 -38.35 -17.40 -6.71
C THR A 588 -37.74 -16.02 -6.50
N VAL A 589 -36.55 -15.95 -5.90
CA VAL A 589 -35.76 -14.72 -5.75
C VAL A 589 -35.42 -14.14 -7.13
N TRP A 590 -34.77 -14.92 -8.00
CA TRP A 590 -34.47 -14.51 -9.37
C TRP A 590 -35.72 -14.05 -10.14
N GLN A 591 -36.79 -14.84 -10.10
CA GLN A 591 -38.03 -14.52 -10.81
C GLN A 591 -38.66 -13.22 -10.31
N THR A 592 -38.57 -12.94 -9.01
CA THR A 592 -39.13 -11.74 -8.39
C THR A 592 -38.38 -10.48 -8.84
N ASN A 593 -37.07 -10.59 -9.04
CA ASN A 593 -36.21 -9.47 -9.37
C ASN A 593 -35.84 -9.37 -10.86
N TYR A 594 -36.36 -10.27 -11.72
CA TYR A 594 -36.05 -10.25 -13.15
C TYR A 594 -36.27 -8.88 -13.81
N GLY A 595 -35.20 -8.34 -14.40
CA GLY A 595 -35.13 -7.02 -15.02
C GLY A 595 -34.69 -5.89 -14.08
N ALA A 596 -34.35 -6.19 -12.83
CA ALA A 596 -33.75 -5.22 -11.91
C ALA A 596 -32.30 -4.95 -12.28
N THR A 597 -31.88 -3.69 -12.14
CA THR A 597 -30.51 -3.21 -12.45
C THR A 597 -29.90 -2.53 -11.24
N ALA A 598 -28.64 -2.82 -10.96
CA ALA A 598 -27.91 -2.28 -9.83
C ALA A 598 -27.74 -0.78 -10.06
N SER A 599 -27.90 -0.01 -9.00
CA SER A 599 -27.52 1.40 -9.02
C SER A 599 -26.13 1.49 -8.44
N SER A 600 -25.19 2.14 -9.13
CA SER A 600 -23.91 2.45 -8.53
C SER A 600 -24.09 3.56 -7.49
N LEU A 601 -23.38 3.44 -6.36
CA LEU A 601 -23.20 4.57 -5.46
C LEU A 601 -22.26 5.55 -6.16
N ALA A 602 -22.83 6.52 -6.88
CA ALA A 602 -22.03 7.60 -7.44
C ALA A 602 -21.40 8.39 -6.30
N THR A 603 -20.07 8.27 -6.13
CA THR A 603 -19.32 9.27 -5.36
C THR A 603 -19.51 10.61 -6.07
N ALA A 604 -19.91 11.63 -5.31
CA ALA A 604 -20.16 12.94 -5.86
C ALA A 604 -18.84 13.52 -6.36
N VAL A 605 -18.51 13.31 -7.64
CA VAL A 605 -17.37 13.95 -8.29
C VAL A 605 -17.57 15.46 -8.14
N PRO A 606 -16.67 16.20 -7.47
CA PRO A 606 -16.76 17.64 -7.41
C PRO A 606 -16.73 18.17 -8.85
N GLU A 607 -17.85 18.71 -9.35
CA GLU A 607 -17.89 19.24 -10.71
C GLU A 607 -16.74 20.25 -10.88
N PRO A 608 -15.87 20.11 -11.90
CA PRO A 608 -14.72 20.99 -12.06
C PRO A 608 -15.21 22.39 -12.42
N SER A 609 -15.37 23.25 -11.41
CA SER A 609 -15.46 24.71 -11.46
C SER A 609 -16.06 25.35 -12.73
N ALA A 610 -17.07 24.71 -13.35
CA ALA A 610 -17.71 25.19 -14.58
C ALA A 610 -18.51 26.46 -14.32
N LEU A 611 -19.07 26.57 -13.11
CA LEU A 611 -19.66 27.79 -12.58
C LEU A 611 -18.63 28.91 -12.40
N LEU A 612 -17.41 28.58 -11.99
CA LEU A 612 -16.30 29.52 -11.81
C LEU A 612 -15.78 30.02 -13.18
N MET A 613 -15.67 29.13 -14.17
CA MET A 613 -15.37 29.47 -15.57
C MET A 613 -16.47 30.30 -16.22
N ALA A 614 -17.75 30.02 -15.91
CA ALA A 614 -18.87 30.83 -16.37
C ALA A 614 -18.86 32.22 -15.73
N ILE A 615 -18.60 32.35 -14.43
CA ILE A 615 -18.52 33.63 -13.72
C ILE A 615 -17.33 34.47 -14.22
N VAL A 616 -16.17 33.86 -14.47
CA VAL A 616 -15.01 34.54 -15.06
C VAL A 616 -15.28 34.93 -16.52
N GLY A 617 -15.95 34.07 -17.30
CA GLY A 617 -16.36 34.36 -18.67
C GLY A 617 -17.36 35.52 -18.76
N PHE A 618 -18.37 35.56 -17.91
CA PHE A 618 -19.35 36.65 -17.86
C PHE A 618 -18.76 37.94 -17.26
N GLY A 619 -17.84 37.83 -16.29
CA GLY A 619 -17.08 38.96 -15.74
C GLY A 619 -16.16 39.63 -16.76
N ALA A 620 -15.49 38.83 -17.61
CA ALA A 620 -14.64 39.33 -18.70
C ALA A 620 -15.45 39.98 -19.85
N LEU A 621 -16.69 39.53 -20.07
CA LEU A 621 -17.62 40.14 -21.04
C LEU A 621 -18.23 41.45 -20.51
N ALA A 622 -18.45 41.57 -19.20
CA ALA A 622 -18.95 42.79 -18.57
C ALA A 622 -17.88 43.89 -18.48
N SER A 623 -16.60 43.55 -18.32
CA SER A 623 -15.49 44.51 -18.26
C SER A 623 -15.05 45.06 -19.62
N ARG A 624 -15.47 44.44 -20.73
CA ARG A 624 -15.25 44.93 -22.11
C ARG A 624 -16.25 45.97 -22.59
N ARG A 625 -17.26 46.33 -21.79
CA ARG A 625 -18.19 47.45 -22.07
C ARG A 625 -18.02 48.58 -21.04
N ARG A 626 -16.87 49.25 -21.05
CA ARG A 626 -16.70 50.63 -20.56
C ARG A 626 -15.71 51.39 -21.43
#